data_AF-A0A200JCM7-F1
#
_entry.id   AF-A0A200JCM7-F1
#
_cell.length_a   1.000
_cell.length_b   1.000
_cell.length_c   1.000
_cell.angle_alpha   90.00
_cell.angle_beta   90.00
_cell.angle_gamma   90.00
#
_symmetry.space_group_name_H-M   'P 1'
#
loop_
_entity.id
_entity.type
_entity.pdbx_description
1 polymer ?
#
loop_
_entity_poly.entity_id
_entity_poly.type
_entity_poly.pdbx_seq_one_letter_code
_entity_poly.pdbx_strand_id
1 'polypeptide(L)'
;MINEVNRKINQLNKKVGSQIRVPKLTKRRMNQSALTNLVVGGFIASAGIIFERKELFFLGGLGLVGSLVMSIEASNIKNDEE
;
A
#
# COMPACT_ATOMS: atom_id res chain seq x y z
N MET A 1 -8.69 4.66 -2.11
CA MET A 1 -7.95 5.26 -3.25
C MET A 1 -7.41 4.21 -4.22
N ILE A 2 -6.69 3.15 -3.80
CA ILE A 2 -6.09 2.19 -4.76
C ILE A 2 -7.17 1.48 -5.60
N ASN A 3 -8.32 1.15 -5.02
CA ASN A 3 -9.47 0.60 -5.76
C ASN A 3 -10.01 1.53 -6.85
N GLU A 4 -10.06 2.84 -6.61
CA GLU A 4 -10.51 3.82 -7.61
C GLU A 4 -9.51 3.97 -8.74
N VAL A 5 -8.22 3.96 -8.43
CA VAL A 5 -7.14 3.96 -9.41
C VAL A 5 -7.22 2.72 -10.29
N ASN A 6 -7.38 1.54 -9.69
CA ASN A 6 -7.59 0.29 -10.42
C ASN A 6 -8.83 0.36 -11.32
N ARG A 7 -9.94 0.94 -10.85
CA ARG A 7 -11.16 1.12 -11.65
C ARG A 7 -10.92 2.06 -12.85
N LYS A 8 -10.21 3.17 -12.66
CA LYS A 8 -9.85 4.10 -13.74
C LYS A 8 -8.92 3.47 -14.76
N ILE A 9 -7.91 2.72 -14.33
CA ILE A 9 -7.01 1.98 -15.23
C ILE A 9 -7.80 0.96 -16.04
N ASN A 10 -8.74 0.25 -15.41
CA ASN A 10 -9.56 -0.73 -16.12
C ASN A 10 -10.52 -0.07 -17.15
N GLN A 11 -11.02 1.13 -16.87
CA GLN A 11 -11.76 1.93 -17.85
C GLN A 11 -10.87 2.41 -19.00
N LEU A 12 -9.63 2.81 -18.70
CA LEU A 12 -8.66 3.22 -19.71
C LEU A 12 -8.29 2.04 -20.62
N ASN A 13 -8.06 0.86 -20.05
CA ASN A 13 -7.81 -0.38 -20.79
C ASN A 13 -8.93 -0.72 -21.77
N LYS A 14 -10.20 -0.59 -21.34
CA LYS A 14 -11.35 -0.80 -22.21
C LYS A 14 -11.42 0.22 -23.35
N LYS A 15 -10.93 1.45 -23.13
CA LYS A 15 -10.98 2.54 -24.10
C LYS A 15 -9.82 2.50 -25.12
N VAL A 16 -8.65 2.04 -24.69
CA VAL A 16 -7.42 1.98 -25.49
C VAL A 16 -7.21 0.59 -26.13
N GLY A 17 -7.97 -0.42 -25.72
CA GLY A 17 -7.83 -1.80 -26.21
C GLY A 17 -6.62 -2.53 -25.61
N SER A 18 -5.93 -1.93 -24.65
CA SER A 18 -4.80 -2.53 -23.95
C SER A 18 -5.27 -3.47 -22.85
N GLN A 19 -4.81 -4.73 -22.86
CA GLN A 19 -5.00 -5.66 -21.74
C GLN A 19 -3.93 -5.44 -20.67
N ILE A 20 -3.99 -4.33 -19.93
CA ILE A 20 -3.14 -4.17 -18.74
C ILE A 20 -3.79 -4.97 -17.62
N ARG A 21 -3.14 -6.06 -17.19
CA ARG A 21 -3.62 -6.89 -16.10
C ARG A 21 -3.44 -6.15 -14.78
N VAL A 22 -4.53 -5.61 -14.25
CA VAL A 22 -4.54 -4.93 -12.96
C VAL A 22 -4.59 -5.99 -11.85
N PRO A 23 -3.68 -5.97 -10.85
CA PRO A 23 -3.68 -6.96 -9.79
C PRO A 23 -4.97 -6.89 -8.97
N LYS A 24 -5.57 -8.05 -8.69
CA LYS A 24 -6.74 -8.16 -7.82
C LYS A 24 -6.32 -7.85 -6.38
N LEU A 25 -6.87 -6.77 -5.83
CA LEU A 25 -6.64 -6.39 -4.45
C LEU A 25 -7.56 -7.21 -3.56
N THR A 26 -6.97 -8.11 -2.78
CA THR A 26 -7.67 -8.89 -1.75
C THR A 26 -7.30 -8.31 -0.39
N LYS A 27 -8.27 -8.26 0.54
CA LYS A 27 -8.05 -7.78 1.92
C LYS A 27 -6.84 -8.43 2.58
N ARG A 28 -6.67 -9.75 2.42
CA ARG A 28 -5.51 -10.51 2.93
C ARG A 28 -4.17 -9.99 2.41
N ARG A 29 -4.06 -9.71 1.10
CA ARG A 29 -2.82 -9.19 0.49
C ARG A 29 -2.51 -7.76 0.93
N MET A 30 -3.54 -6.92 1.04
CA MET A 30 -3.36 -5.55 1.53
C MET A 30 -2.97 -5.51 3.00
N ASN A 31 -3.58 -6.36 3.83
CA ASN A 31 -3.22 -6.44 5.25
C ASN A 31 -1.79 -6.95 5.45
N GLN A 32 -1.37 -7.96 4.66
CA GLN A 32 0.02 -8.40 4.63
C GLN A 32 0.96 -7.26 4.21
N SER A 33 0.63 -6.53 3.14
CA SER A 33 1.45 -5.43 2.66
C SER A 33 1.53 -4.27 3.67
N ALA A 34 0.43 -3.97 4.37
CA ALA A 34 0.41 -3.00 5.45
C ALA A 34 1.36 -3.44 6.57
N LEU A 35 1.24 -4.69 7.02
CA LEU A 35 2.08 -5.23 8.09
C LEU A 35 3.56 -5.25 7.72
N THR A 36 3.90 -5.62 6.49
CA THR A 36 5.28 -5.55 5.97
C THR A 36 5.79 -4.11 5.93
N ASN A 37 5.01 -3.16 5.41
CA ASN A 37 5.40 -1.74 5.40
C ASN A 37 5.53 -1.17 6.82
N LEU A 38 4.74 -1.64 7.77
CA LEU A 38 4.85 -1.24 9.18
C LEU A 38 6.14 -1.75 9.81
N VAL A 39 6.46 -3.02 9.61
CA VAL A 39 7.69 -3.63 10.15
C VAL A 39 8.93 -3.02 9.52
N VAL A 40 8.96 -2.93 8.19
CA VAL A 40 10.11 -2.38 7.44
C VAL A 40 10.23 -0.88 7.70
N GLY A 41 9.13 -0.13 7.63
CA GLY A 41 9.11 1.31 7.91
C GLY A 41 9.51 1.62 9.35
N GLY A 42 9.03 0.84 10.32
CA GLY A 42 9.41 0.96 11.72
C GLY A 42 10.89 0.68 11.96
N PHE A 43 11.45 -0.35 11.30
CA PHE A 43 12.87 -0.67 11.38
C PHE A 43 13.75 0.43 10.75
N ILE A 44 13.37 0.92 9.58
CA ILE A 44 14.12 2.00 8.91
C ILE A 44 14.03 3.31 9.71
N ALA A 45 12.85 3.62 10.28
CA ALA A 45 12.67 4.79 11.12
C ALA A 45 13.51 4.73 12.40
N SER A 46 13.51 3.58 13.09
CA SER A 46 14.31 3.39 14.30
C SER A 46 15.81 3.40 14.01
N ALA A 47 16.24 2.78 12.91
CA ALA A 47 17.62 2.89 12.42
C ALA A 47 18.00 4.35 12.12
N GLY A 48 17.09 5.14 11.54
CA GLY A 48 17.32 6.57 11.30
C GLY A 48 17.56 7.37 12.58
N ILE A 49 16.90 7.03 13.68
CA ILE A 49 17.15 7.63 15.00
C ILE A 49 18.50 7.18 15.55
N ILE A 50 18.79 5.88 15.52
CA ILE A 50 20.03 5.30 16.08
C ILE A 50 21.28 5.82 15.35
N PHE A 51 21.21 5.99 14.02
CA PHE A 51 22.32 6.47 13.20
C PHE A 51 22.29 8.00 12.96
N GLU A 52 21.39 8.75 13.62
CA GLU A 52 21.16 10.19 13.42
C GLU A 52 20.94 10.60 11.95
N ARG A 53 20.42 9.68 11.13
CA ARG A 53 20.15 9.90 9.70
C ARG A 53 18.70 10.33 9.50
N LYS A 54 18.52 11.64 9.31
CA LYS A 54 17.21 12.25 9.03
C LYS A 54 16.52 11.67 7.79
N GLU A 55 17.29 11.29 6.77
CA GLU A 55 16.78 10.67 5.54
C GLU A 55 16.12 9.31 5.80
N LEU A 56 16.76 8.45 6.60
CA LEU A 56 16.22 7.15 6.99
C LEU A 56 14.98 7.32 7.87
N PHE A 57 14.99 8.28 8.80
CA PHE A 57 13.79 8.59 9.57
C PHE A 57 12.62 9.02 8.68
N PHE A 58 12.88 9.86 7.67
CA PHE A 58 11.85 10.31 6.73
C PHE A 58 11.32 9.17 5.85
N LEU A 59 12.21 8.33 5.31
CA LEU A 59 11.82 7.14 4.53
C LEU A 59 11.03 6.13 5.36
N GLY A 60 11.47 5.87 6.60
CA GLY A 60 10.76 4.99 7.53
C GLY A 60 9.39 5.55 7.89
N GLY A 61 9.30 6.86 8.15
CA GLY A 61 8.04 7.57 8.38
C GLY A 61 7.07 7.46 7.20
N LEU A 62 7.55 7.61 5.97
CA LEU A 62 6.73 7.39 4.77
C LEU A 62 6.23 5.94 4.66
N GLY A 63 7.06 4.96 5.03
CA GLY A 63 6.65 3.55 5.11
C GLY A 63 5.53 3.31 6.13
N LEU A 64 5.62 3.94 7.30
CA LEU A 64 4.59 3.87 8.35
C LEU A 64 3.27 4.53 7.90
N VAL A 65 3.33 5.70 7.26
CA VAL A 65 2.14 6.36 6.68
C VAL A 65 1.53 5.48 5.59
N GLY A 66 2.35 4.89 4.73
CA GLY A 66 1.91 3.93 3.71
C GLY A 66 1.20 2.72 4.30
N SER A 67 1.67 2.18 5.43
CA SER A 67 0.98 1.12 6.16
C SER A 67 -0.39 1.57 6.66
N LEU A 68 -0.52 2.78 7.22
CA LEU A 68 -1.81 3.27 7.74
C LEU A 68 -2.84 3.40 6.62
N VAL A 69 -2.44 3.98 5.49
CA VAL A 69 -3.30 4.11 4.31
C VAL A 69 -3.74 2.73 3.81
N MET A 70 -2.81 1.76 3.72
CA MET A 70 -3.15 0.39 3.32
C MET A 70 -4.10 -0.30 4.29
N SER A 71 -3.92 -0.12 5.61
CA SER A 71 -4.83 -0.69 6.62
C SER A 71 -6.23 -0.09 6.54
N ILE A 72 -6.34 1.23 6.33
CA ILE A 72 -7.63 1.90 6.13
C ILE A 72 -8.31 1.37 4.87
N GLU A 73 -7.57 1.27 3.76
CA GLU A 73 -8.13 0.73 2.53
C GLU A 73 -8.50 -0.75 2.63
N ALA A 74 -7.74 -1.55 3.41
CA ALA A 74 -8.05 -2.97 3.63
C ALA A 74 -9.35 -3.14 4.42
N SER A 75 -9.62 -2.22 5.36
CA SER A 75 -10.88 -2.17 6.11
C SER A 75 -12.07 -1.79 5.22
N ASN A 76 -11.85 -0.88 4.25
CA ASN A 76 -12.87 -0.42 3.30
C ASN A 76 -13.17 -1.43 2.17
N ILE A 77 -12.33 -2.45 1.99
CA ILE A 77 -12.68 -3.60 1.14
C ILE A 77 -13.68 -4.43 1.95
N LYS A 78 -14.97 -4.33 1.59
CA LYS A 78 -15.99 -5.28 2.04
C LYS A 78 -15.44 -6.69 1.84
N ASN A 79 -15.55 -7.51 2.87
CA ASN A 79 -15.29 -8.94 2.76
C ASN A 79 -16.27 -9.48 1.73
N ASP A 80 -15.86 -9.52 0.46
CA ASP A 80 -16.30 -10.58 -0.45
C ASP A 80 -15.48 -11.82 -0.07
N GLU A 81 -15.68 -12.30 1.17
CA GLU A 81 -15.39 -13.67 1.55
C GLU A 81 -16.74 -14.39 1.39
N GLU A 82 -16.79 -15.26 0.39
CA GLU A 82 -17.77 -16.36 0.28
C GLU A 82 -17.90 -17.12 1.61
#